data_AF-A0A0P1GRN9-F1
#
_entry.id   AF-A0A0P1GRN9-F1
#
_cell.length_a   1.000
_cell.length_b   1.000
_cell.length_c   1.000
_cell.angle_alpha   90.00
_cell.angle_beta   90.00
_cell.angle_gamma   90.00
#
_symmetry.space_group_name_H-M   'P 1'
#
loop_
_entity.id
_entity.type
_entity.pdbx_description
1 polymer ?
#
loop_
_entity_poly.entity_id
_entity_poly.type
_entity_poly.pdbx_seq_one_letter_code
_entity_poly.pdbx_strand_id
1 'polypeptide(L)' 'METYSFLRQLADSWALLAMFAFFMGIVFWAFRPGSRSLHEDVANIPFRHDDKPAE' A
#
# COMPACT_ATOMS: atom_id res chain seq x y z
N MET A 1 -33.51 -25.33 -6.79
CA MET A 1 -33.53 -24.18 -5.87
C MET A 1 -32.20 -24.00 -5.15
N GLU A 2 -31.60 -25.08 -4.61
CA GLU A 2 -30.25 -25.08 -3.98
C GLU A 2 -29.15 -24.44 -4.84
N THR A 3 -28.91 -24.93 -6.07
CA THR A 3 -27.82 -24.43 -6.93
C THR A 3 -28.00 -22.96 -7.34
N TYR A 4 -29.24 -22.53 -7.60
CA TYR A 4 -29.54 -21.14 -7.98
C TYR A 4 -29.31 -20.17 -6.81
N SER A 5 -29.70 -20.56 -5.60
CA SER A 5 -29.48 -19.76 -4.39
C SER A 5 -27.98 -19.57 -4.11
N PHE A 6 -27.20 -20.64 -4.24
CA PHE A 6 -25.74 -20.58 -4.11
C PHE A 6 -25.10 -19.65 -5.15
N LEU A 7 -25.41 -19.83 -6.43
CA LEU A 7 -24.88 -18.98 -7.51
C LEU A 7 -25.27 -17.51 -7.35
N ARG A 8 -26.47 -17.23 -6.82
CA ARG A 8 -26.95 -15.88 -6.56
C ARG A 8 -26.22 -15.20 -5.40
N GLN A 9 -26.03 -15.88 -4.27
CA GLN A 9 -25.25 -15.34 -3.15
C GLN A 9 -23.79 -15.09 -3.55
N LEU A 10 -23.24 -15.98 -4.37
CA LEU A 10 -21.93 -15.80 -4.96
C LEU A 10 -21.92 -14.51 -5.81
N ALA A 11 -22.82 -14.39 -6.80
CA ALA A 11 -22.91 -13.23 -7.69
C ALA A 11 -23.14 -11.90 -6.97
N ASP A 12 -24.01 -11.87 -5.95
CA ASP A 12 -24.38 -10.65 -5.22
C ASP A 12 -23.20 -10.09 -4.39
N SER A 13 -22.23 -10.92 -3.98
CA SER A 13 -21.14 -10.51 -3.06
C SER A 13 -19.79 -10.25 -3.74
N TRP A 14 -19.60 -10.66 -5.01
CA TRP A 14 -18.32 -10.50 -5.73
C TRP A 14 -17.86 -9.05 -5.86
N ALA A 15 -18.77 -8.11 -6.10
CA ALA A 15 -18.40 -6.69 -6.24
C ALA A 15 -17.85 -6.11 -4.92
N LEU A 16 -18.46 -6.46 -3.78
CA LEU A 16 -17.98 -6.05 -2.46
C LEU A 16 -16.62 -6.68 -2.14
N LEU A 17 -16.44 -7.96 -2.47
CA LEU A 17 -15.18 -8.69 -2.30
C LEU A 17 -14.05 -8.06 -3.14
N ALA A 18 -14.33 -7.70 -4.39
CA ALA A 18 -13.38 -7.00 -5.25
C ALA A 18 -13.00 -5.63 -4.70
N MET A 19 -13.98 -4.86 -4.21
CA MET A 19 -13.73 -3.56 -3.56
C MET A 19 -12.87 -3.70 -2.30
N PHE A 20 -13.15 -4.69 -1.47
CA PHE A 20 -12.37 -4.97 -0.26
C PHE A 20 -10.93 -5.40 -0.59
N ALA A 21 -10.74 -6.29 -1.55
CA ALA A 21 -9.42 -6.72 -2.00
C ALA A 21 -8.62 -5.56 -2.62
N PHE A 22 -9.28 -4.72 -3.42
CA PHE A 22 -8.67 -3.52 -3.99
C PHE A 22 -8.23 -2.55 -2.90
N PHE A 23 -9.08 -2.28 -1.91
CA PHE A 23 -8.75 -1.42 -0.78
C PHE A 23 -7.52 -1.93 -0.02
N MET A 24 -7.50 -3.22 0.33
CA MET A 24 -6.33 -3.85 0.94
C MET A 24 -5.08 -3.70 0.05
N GLY A 25 -5.21 -3.90 -1.26
CA GLY A 25 -4.13 -3.69 -2.22
C GLY A 25 -3.55 -2.26 -2.16
N ILE A 26 -4.41 -1.24 -2.09
CA ILE A 26 -3.99 0.16 -1.92
C ILE A 26 -3.31 0.38 -0.57
N VAL A 27 -3.84 -0.18 0.51
CA VAL A 27 -3.22 -0.11 1.84
C VAL A 27 -1.80 -0.68 1.81
N PHE A 28 -1.62 -1.89 1.28
CA PHE A 28 -0.30 -2.50 1.14
C PHE A 28 0.64 -1.69 0.23
N TRP A 29 0.09 -1.11 -0.85
CA TRP A 29 0.87 -0.25 -1.74
C TRP A 29 1.30 1.05 -1.06
N ALA A 30 0.45 1.66 -0.23
CA ALA A 30 0.79 2.87 0.52
C ALA A 30 1.90 2.63 1.56
N PHE A 31 1.90 1.45 2.18
CA PHE A 31 2.96 1.03 3.10
C PHE A 31 4.20 0.46 2.40
N ARG A 32 4.22 0.38 1.06
CA ARG A 32 5.39 -0.06 0.31
C ARG A 32 6.54 0.92 0.59
N PRO A 33 7.69 0.46 1.10
CA PRO A 33 8.78 1.32 1.62
C PRO A 33 9.58 2.08 0.54
N GLY A 34 9.00 2.30 -0.65
CA GLY A 34 9.71 2.79 -1.84
C GLY A 34 10.26 4.21 -1.74
N SER A 35 9.70 5.08 -0.88
CA SER A 35 10.22 6.45 -0.71
C SER A 35 11.16 6.61 0.47
N ARG A 36 11.42 5.55 1.25
CA ARG A 36 12.15 5.63 2.51
C ARG A 36 13.57 6.17 2.31
N SER A 37 14.27 5.74 1.26
CA SER A 37 15.61 6.24 0.93
C SER A 37 15.65 7.71 0.56
N LEU A 38 14.64 8.22 -0.16
CA LEU A 38 14.57 9.62 -0.54
C LEU A 38 14.30 10.53 0.67
N HIS A 39 13.44 10.07 1.58
CA HIS A 39 13.12 10.82 2.81
C HIS A 39 14.29 10.81 3.79
N GLU A 40 15.00 9.69 3.87
CA GLU A 40 16.22 9.54 4.67
C GLU A 40 17.38 10.38 4.12
N ASP A 41 17.55 10.47 2.80
CA ASP A 41 18.57 11.32 2.19
C ASP A 41 18.31 12.81 2.45
N VAL A 42 17.05 13.26 2.32
CA VAL A 42 16.64 14.65 2.60
C VAL A 42 16.75 15.00 4.08
N ALA A 43 16.33 14.11 4.99
CA ALA A 43 16.42 14.33 6.43
C ALA A 43 17.88 14.46 6.91
N ASN A 44 18.83 13.82 6.21
CA ASN A 44 20.25 13.90 6.52
C ASN A 44 20.95 15.10 5.88
N ILE A 45 20.28 15.97 5.12
CA ILE A 45 20.91 17.17 4.52
C ILE A 45 21.57 18.08 5.57
N PRO A 46 20.93 18.43 6.71
CA PRO A 46 21.56 19.30 7.71
C PRO A 46 22.76 18.65 8.43
N PHE A 47 22.75 17.32 8.57
CA PHE A 47 23.78 16.55 9.28
C PHE A 47 24.87 15.99 8.36
N ARG A 48 24.78 16.23 7.04
CA ARG A 48 25.64 15.60 6.03
C ARG A 48 27.13 15.98 6.16
N HIS A 49 27.43 17.04 6.90
CA HIS A 49 28.78 17.57 7.13
C HIS A 49 29.11 17.77 8.62
N ASP A 50 28.34 17.15 9.52
CA ASP A 50 28.52 17.34 10.98
C ASP A 50 29.85 16.74 11.47
N ASP A 51 30.29 15.63 10.87
CA ASP A 51 31.54 14.95 11.23
C ASP A 51 32.78 15.51 10.50
N LYS A 52 32.60 16.13 9.33
CA LYS A 52 33.68 16.62 8.45
C LYS A 52 33.17 17.77 7.55
N PRO A 53 33.95 18.86 7.34
CA PRO A 53 33.55 19.93 6.44
C PRO A 53 33.39 19.39 5.00
N ALA A 54 32.48 19.99 4.24
CA ALA A 54 32.39 19.75 2.79
C ALA A 54 33.70 20.17 2.11
N GLU A 55 34.21 19.34 1.20
CA GLU A 55 35.32 19.70 0.30
C GLU A 55 34.89 20.76 -0.72
#